data_AF-A0A419JMF9-F1
#
_entry.id   AF-A0A419JMF9-F1
#
_cell.length_a   1.000
_cell.length_b   1.000
_cell.length_c   1.000
_cell.angle_alpha   90.00
_cell.angle_beta   90.00
_cell.angle_gamma   90.00
#
_symmetry.space_group_name_H-M   'P 1'
#
loop_
_entity.id
_entity.type
_entity.pdbx_description
1 polymer ?
#
loop_
_entity_poly.entity_id
_entity_poly.type
_entity_poly.pdbx_seq_one_letter_code
_entity_poly.pdbx_strand_id
1 'polypeptide(L)'
;MKTAKISTYAIAFLIILSLNFLLPRMMPGDPLTAICGEEALVEMTPELRTELMHRFALDEPLGKQFFVYLAGIVRGDLGYSYYYNAPVLEVVLEALPWTLLLLGSSLILSTLLSIIMG
;
A
#
# COMPACT_ATOMS: atom_id res chain seq x y z
N MET A 1 -19.49 -14.41 20.68
CA MET A 1 -18.31 -14.96 19.97
C MET A 1 -18.05 -14.38 18.58
N LYS A 2 -19.07 -14.06 17.75
CA LYS A 2 -18.85 -13.49 16.39
C LYS A 2 -18.38 -12.02 16.39
N THR A 3 -18.91 -11.19 17.30
CA THR A 3 -18.54 -9.77 17.45
C THR A 3 -17.07 -9.56 17.82
N ALA A 4 -16.53 -10.42 18.70
CA ALA A 4 -15.12 -10.36 19.10
C ALA A 4 -14.15 -10.62 17.94
N LYS A 5 -14.53 -11.43 16.94
CA LYS A 5 -13.67 -11.69 15.77
C LYS A 5 -13.64 -10.50 14.81
N ILE A 6 -14.78 -9.86 14.59
CA ILE A 6 -14.89 -8.69 13.71
C ILE A 6 -14.07 -7.52 14.27
N SER A 7 -14.15 -7.28 15.59
CA SER A 7 -13.33 -6.25 16.24
C SER A 7 -11.83 -6.54 16.09
N THR A 8 -11.40 -7.80 16.23
CA THR A 8 -9.99 -8.17 16.03
C THR A 8 -9.53 -7.88 14.59
N TYR A 9 -10.32 -8.26 13.58
CA TYR A 9 -9.96 -7.98 12.19
C TYR A 9 -9.94 -6.49 11.87
N ALA A 10 -10.90 -5.72 12.40
CA ALA A 10 -10.93 -4.27 12.22
C ALA A 10 -9.70 -3.58 12.85
N ILE A 11 -9.32 -4.00 14.07
CA ILE A 11 -8.13 -3.49 14.75
C ILE A 11 -6.86 -3.87 13.97
N ALA A 12 -6.74 -5.13 13.54
CA ALA A 12 -5.60 -5.57 12.74
C ALA A 12 -5.48 -4.78 11.43
N PHE A 13 -6.61 -4.54 10.75
CA PHE A 13 -6.64 -3.73 9.53
C PHE A 13 -6.19 -2.29 9.77
N LEU A 14 -6.68 -1.64 10.82
CA LEU A 14 -6.24 -0.29 11.19
C LEU A 14 -4.74 -0.23 11.52
N ILE A 15 -4.21 -1.24 12.22
CA ILE A 15 -2.77 -1.35 12.50
C ILE A 15 -1.99 -1.47 11.19
N ILE A 16 -2.40 -2.36 10.29
CA ILE A 16 -1.74 -2.56 8.99
C ILE A 16 -1.75 -1.26 8.16
N LEU A 17 -2.88 -0.54 8.13
CA LEU A 17 -2.97 0.74 7.43
C LEU A 17 -2.05 1.80 8.05
N SER A 18 -2.01 1.87 9.38
CA SER A 18 -1.12 2.79 10.10
C SER A 18 0.34 2.48 9.81
N LEU A 19 0.73 1.19 9.80
CA LEU A 19 2.09 0.76 9.47
C LEU A 19 2.45 1.08 8.01
N ASN A 20 1.55 0.81 7.06
CA ASN A 20 1.78 1.16 5.65
C ASN A 20 1.95 2.67 5.44
N PHE A 21 1.25 3.49 6.22
CA PHE A 21 1.39 4.94 6.16
C PHE A 21 2.69 5.43 6.82
N LEU A 22 3.04 4.89 7.99
CA LEU A 22 4.11 5.41 8.84
C LEU A 22 5.49 4.88 8.42
N LEU A 23 5.61 3.60 8.04
CA LEU A 23 6.90 2.98 7.73
C LEU A 23 7.65 3.71 6.60
N PRO A 24 7.03 4.04 5.44
CA PRO A 24 7.72 4.79 4.39
C PRO A 24 8.14 6.19 4.84
N ARG A 25 7.38 6.84 5.74
CA ARG A 25 7.67 8.17 6.27
C ARG A 25 8.75 8.18 7.36
N MET A 26 9.02 7.02 7.95
CA MET A 26 10.11 6.82 8.92
C MET A 26 11.42 6.43 8.24
N MET A 27 11.38 6.02 6.96
CA MET A 27 12.59 5.74 6.20
C MET A 27 13.39 7.04 6.00
N PRO A 28 14.72 7.00 6.11
CA PRO A 28 15.56 8.17 5.86
C PRO A 28 15.46 8.56 4.38
N GLY A 29 15.15 9.84 4.13
CA GLY A 29 14.98 10.39 2.78
C GLY A 29 13.87 11.44 2.72
N ASP A 30 13.78 12.17 1.62
CA ASP A 30 12.62 13.03 1.33
C ASP A 30 11.49 12.14 0.76
N PRO A 31 10.25 12.19 1.29
CA PRO A 31 9.13 11.46 0.71
C PRO A 31 8.92 11.76 -0.77
N LEU A 32 9.29 12.96 -1.23
CA LEU A 32 9.33 13.29 -2.65
C LEU A 32 10.34 12.45 -3.44
N THR A 33 11.45 12.03 -2.83
CA THR A 33 12.44 11.17 -3.49
C THR A 33 11.86 9.80 -3.76
N ALA A 34 11.04 9.29 -2.84
CA ALA A 34 10.33 8.02 -3.03
C ALA A 34 9.25 8.08 -4.14
N ILE A 35 8.74 9.28 -4.44
CA ILE A 35 7.67 9.51 -5.42
C ILE A 35 8.24 9.84 -6.81
N CYS A 36 9.17 10.78 -6.88
CA CYS A 36 9.72 11.29 -8.13
C CYS A 36 10.99 10.55 -8.57
N GLY A 37 11.66 9.85 -7.65
CA GLY A 37 12.99 9.30 -7.88
C GLY A 37 14.09 10.35 -7.64
N GLU A 38 15.28 9.88 -7.24
CA GLU A 38 16.44 10.72 -6.93
C GLU A 38 16.85 11.60 -8.12
N GLU A 39 16.87 11.01 -9.34
CA GLU A 39 17.28 11.70 -10.57
C GLU A 39 16.33 12.85 -10.93
N ALA A 40 15.01 12.65 -10.78
CA ALA A 40 14.03 13.68 -11.11
C ALA A 40 14.07 14.87 -10.14
N LEU A 41 14.47 14.65 -8.88
CA LEU A 41 14.56 15.71 -7.88
C LEU A 41 15.79 16.60 -8.05
N VAL A 42 16.90 16.05 -8.54
CA VAL A 42 18.15 16.81 -8.76
C VAL A 42 17.96 17.90 -9.82
N GLU A 43 17.15 17.63 -10.85
CA GLU A 43 16.84 18.59 -11.91
C GLU A 43 15.57 19.42 -11.64
N MET A 44 14.93 19.24 -10.48
CA MET A 44 13.63 19.85 -10.18
C MET A 44 13.77 21.30 -9.69
N THR A 45 12.94 22.19 -10.24
CA THR A 45 12.90 23.58 -9.76
C THR A 45 12.30 23.66 -8.34
N PRO A 46 12.77 24.59 -7.49
CA PRO A 46 12.24 24.79 -6.13
C PRO A 46 10.73 25.04 -6.09
N GLU A 47 10.20 25.71 -7.11
CA GLU A 47 8.78 26.01 -7.26
C GLU A 47 7.97 24.73 -7.50
N LEU A 48 8.44 23.86 -8.41
CA LEU A 48 7.79 22.58 -8.70
C LEU A 48 7.85 21.65 -7.48
N ARG A 49 8.93 21.71 -6.70
CA ARG A 49 9.04 20.96 -5.44
C ARG A 49 7.98 21.35 -4.45
N THR A 50 7.78 22.65 -4.24
CA THR A 50 6.77 23.16 -3.31
C THR A 50 5.36 22.80 -3.78
N GLU A 51 5.09 22.89 -5.08
CA GLU A 51 3.81 22.49 -5.67
C GLU A 51 3.52 20.99 -5.44
N LEU A 52 4.50 20.12 -5.67
CA LEU A 52 4.33 18.68 -5.46
C LEU A 52 4.20 18.32 -3.98
N MET A 53 4.95 18.98 -3.08
CA MET A 53 4.77 18.81 -1.63
C MET A 53 3.32 19.09 -1.24
N HIS A 54 2.77 20.21 -1.72
CA HIS A 54 1.39 20.59 -1.44
C HIS A 54 0.38 19.61 -2.06
N ARG A 55 0.61 19.21 -3.30
CA ARG A 55 -0.25 18.26 -4.04
C ARG A 55 -0.33 16.88 -3.35
N PHE A 56 0.77 16.41 -2.78
CA PHE A 56 0.82 15.16 -2.01
C PHE A 56 0.54 15.35 -0.52
N ALA A 57 0.15 16.56 -0.09
CA ALA A 57 -0.08 16.95 1.29
C ALA A 57 1.12 16.68 2.23
N LEU A 58 2.34 16.63 1.69
CA LEU A 58 3.56 16.35 2.46
C LEU A 58 3.97 17.52 3.37
N ASP A 59 3.43 18.71 3.10
CA ASP A 59 3.56 19.94 3.89
C ASP A 59 2.57 20.02 5.07
N GLU A 60 1.60 19.10 5.14
CA GLU A 60 0.56 19.09 6.17
C GLU A 60 0.94 18.25 7.40
N PRO A 61 0.34 18.50 8.58
CA PRO A 61 0.55 17.66 9.75
C PRO A 61 0.23 16.18 9.47
N LEU A 62 1.03 15.26 10.04
CA LEU A 62 0.91 13.81 9.82
C LEU A 62 -0.53 13.27 10.03
N GLY A 63 -1.27 13.83 10.98
CA GLY A 63 -2.67 13.48 11.20
C GLY A 63 -3.54 13.74 9.97
N LYS A 64 -3.42 14.94 9.36
CA LYS A 64 -4.18 15.31 8.17
C LYS A 64 -3.80 14.44 6.97
N GLN A 65 -2.50 14.17 6.79
CA GLN A 65 -2.01 13.24 5.77
C GLN A 65 -2.63 11.85 5.92
N PHE A 66 -2.70 11.33 7.15
CA PHE A 66 -3.29 10.02 7.43
C PHE A 66 -4.80 10.01 7.15
N PHE A 67 -5.53 11.07 7.51
CA PHE A 67 -6.96 11.19 7.20
C PHE A 67 -7.23 11.23 5.69
N VAL A 68 -6.44 11.97 4.92
CA VAL A 68 -6.55 12.01 3.45
C VAL A 68 -6.29 10.63 2.86
N TYR A 69 -5.25 9.94 3.33
CA TYR A 69 -4.93 8.56 2.93
C TYR A 69 -6.09 7.58 3.22
N LEU A 70 -6.64 7.62 4.43
CA LEU A 70 -7.79 6.76 4.80
C LEU A 70 -9.04 7.08 3.96
N ALA A 71 -9.31 8.36 3.71
CA ALA A 71 -10.44 8.77 2.88
C ALA A 71 -10.32 8.27 1.44
N GLY A 72 -9.09 8.24 0.88
CA GLY A 72 -8.79 7.64 -0.41
C GLY A 72 -9.13 6.15 -0.43
N ILE A 73 -8.61 5.39 0.53
CA ILE A 73 -8.85 3.93 0.63
C ILE A 73 -10.34 3.61 0.71
N VAL A 74 -11.10 4.34 1.53
CA VAL A 74 -12.55 4.13 1.68
C VAL A 74 -13.31 4.42 0.39
N ARG A 75 -12.79 5.32 -0.46
CA ARG A 75 -13.33 5.61 -1.80
C ARG A 75 -12.88 4.62 -2.88
N GLY A 76 -12.06 3.63 -2.52
CA GLY A 76 -11.48 2.67 -3.46
C GLY A 76 -10.23 3.19 -4.17
N ASP A 77 -9.71 4.34 -3.78
CA ASP A 77 -8.43 4.86 -4.27
C ASP A 77 -7.29 4.27 -3.44
N LEU A 78 -6.63 3.25 -4.01
CA LEU A 78 -5.46 2.61 -3.42
C LEU A 78 -4.16 3.40 -3.70
N GLY A 79 -4.25 4.49 -4.46
CA GLY A 79 -3.12 5.32 -4.85
C GLY A 79 -2.40 4.83 -6.09
N TYR A 80 -1.25 5.46 -6.33
CA TYR A 80 -0.38 5.23 -7.48
C TYR A 80 0.93 4.59 -7.04
N SER A 81 1.38 3.57 -7.76
CA SER A 81 2.69 2.98 -7.55
C SER A 81 3.72 3.75 -8.36
N TYR A 82 4.59 4.49 -7.67
CA TYR A 82 5.70 5.21 -8.31
C TYR A 82 6.80 4.27 -8.84
N TYR A 83 6.90 3.07 -8.28
CA TYR A 83 7.84 2.05 -8.77
C TYR A 83 7.37 1.44 -10.09
N TYR A 84 6.11 1.01 -10.17
CA TYR A 84 5.55 0.39 -11.37
C TYR A 84 4.98 1.40 -12.37
N ASN A 85 4.95 2.69 -12.04
CA ASN A 85 4.35 3.75 -12.85
C ASN A 85 2.91 3.41 -13.28
N ALA A 86 2.11 2.89 -12.36
CA ALA A 86 0.73 2.47 -12.60
C ALA A 86 -0.12 2.59 -11.33
N PRO A 87 -1.46 2.69 -11.44
CA PRO A 87 -2.37 2.59 -10.30
C PRO A 87 -2.14 1.29 -9.51
N VAL A 88 -2.12 1.37 -8.18
CA VAL A 88 -1.84 0.20 -7.32
C VAL A 88 -2.82 -0.96 -7.60
N LEU A 89 -4.08 -0.64 -7.87
CA LEU A 89 -5.09 -1.64 -8.18
C LEU A 89 -4.75 -2.44 -9.44
N GLU A 90 -4.21 -1.81 -10.49
CA GLU A 90 -3.83 -2.50 -11.72
C GLU A 90 -2.69 -3.48 -11.48
N VAL A 91 -1.66 -3.05 -10.75
CA VAL A 91 -0.51 -3.89 -10.37
C VAL A 91 -0.98 -5.11 -9.56
N VAL A 92 -1.90 -4.91 -8.61
CA VAL A 92 -2.45 -6.00 -7.80
C VAL A 92 -3.26 -6.97 -8.67
N LEU A 93 -4.09 -6.46 -9.58
CA LEU A 93 -4.90 -7.28 -10.48
C LEU A 93 -4.05 -8.07 -11.47
N GLU A 94 -2.93 -7.52 -11.92
CA GLU A 94 -1.98 -8.20 -12.79
C GLU A 94 -1.29 -9.38 -12.08
N ALA A 95 -0.95 -9.21 -10.80
CA ALA A 95 -0.33 -10.27 -9.99
C ALA A 95 -1.33 -11.34 -9.53
N LEU A 96 -2.61 -10.99 -9.37
CA LEU A 96 -3.63 -11.83 -8.74
C LEU A 96 -3.80 -13.23 -9.38
N PRO A 97 -3.84 -13.40 -10.72
CA PRO A 97 -4.01 -14.72 -11.34
C PRO A 97 -2.89 -15.69 -10.97
N TRP A 98 -1.65 -15.20 -10.90
CA TRP A 98 -0.49 -16.01 -10.56
C TRP A 98 -0.52 -16.44 -9.09
N THR A 99 -0.87 -15.52 -8.20
CA THR A 99 -1.06 -15.85 -6.78
C THR A 99 -2.15 -16.90 -6.58
N LEU A 100 -3.29 -16.75 -7.26
CA LEU A 100 -4.40 -17.71 -7.19
C LEU A 100 -4.03 -19.07 -7.77
N LEU A 101 -3.25 -19.10 -8.86
CA LEU A 101 -2.77 -20.35 -9.46
C LEU A 101 -1.83 -21.09 -8.50
N LEU A 102 -0.88 -20.38 -7.89
CA LEU A 102 0.06 -20.97 -6.92
C LEU A 102 -0.65 -21.44 -5.66
N LEU A 103 -1.51 -20.60 -5.08
CA LEU A 103 -2.24 -20.94 -3.86
C LEU A 103 -3.23 -22.09 -4.11
N GLY A 104 -3.95 -22.04 -5.23
CA GLY A 104 -4.89 -23.09 -5.64
C GLY A 104 -4.21 -24.42 -5.89
N SER A 105 -3.11 -24.43 -6.65
CA SER A 105 -2.33 -25.67 -6.89
C SER A 105 -1.74 -26.22 -5.60
N SER A 106 -1.17 -25.38 -4.75
CA SER A 106 -0.64 -25.78 -3.44
C SER A 106 -1.73 -26.40 -2.56
N LEU A 107 -2.91 -25.79 -2.51
CA LEU A 107 -4.04 -26.29 -1.72
C LEU A 107 -4.51 -27.66 -2.23
N ILE A 108 -4.65 -27.83 -3.55
CA ILE A 108 -5.03 -29.11 -4.16
C ILE A 108 -3.99 -30.19 -3.83
N LEU A 109 -2.72 -29.92 -4.11
CA LEU A 109 -1.63 -30.88 -3.87
C LEU A 109 -1.52 -31.24 -2.38
N SER A 110 -1.54 -30.24 -1.49
CA SER A 110 -1.50 -30.47 -0.05
C SER A 110 -2.68 -31.31 0.41
N THR A 111 -3.89 -31.01 -0.07
CA THR A 111 -5.10 -31.75 0.34
C THR A 111 -5.03 -33.20 -0.14
N LEU A 112 -4.62 -33.44 -1.38
CA LEU A 112 -4.46 -34.80 -1.93
C LEU A 112 -3.40 -35.59 -1.17
N LEU A 113 -2.24 -34.99 -0.91
CA LEU A 113 -1.17 -35.62 -0.13
C LEU A 113 -1.61 -35.92 1.30
N SER A 114 -2.30 -34.99 1.96
CA SER A 114 -2.84 -35.21 3.31
C SER A 114 -3.86 -36.34 3.35
N ILE A 115 -4.70 -36.51 2.32
CA ILE A 115 -5.64 -37.64 2.25
C ILE A 115 -4.91 -38.97 2.04
N ILE A 116 -3.84 -39.00 1.24
CA ILE A 116 -3.08 -40.22 0.94
C ILE A 116 -2.21 -40.64 2.13
N MET A 117 -1.62 -39.69 2.84
CA MET A 117 -0.69 -39.94 3.95
C MET A 117 -1.38 -40.04 5.33
N GLY A 118 -2.62 -39.58 5.43
CA GLY A 118 -3.44 -39.59 6.64
C GLY A 118 -4.03 -40.95 6.98
#